data_AF-A0A5A9E1V0-F1
#
_entry.id   AF-A0A5A9E1V0-F1
#
_cell.length_a   1.000
_cell.length_b   1.000
_cell.length_c   1.000
_cell.angle_alpha   90.00
_cell.angle_beta   90.00
_cell.angle_gamma   90.00
#
_symmetry.space_group_name_H-M   'P 1'
#
loop_
_entity.id
_entity.type
_entity.pdbx_description
1 polymer ?
#
loop_
_entity_poly.entity_id
_entity_poly.type
_entity_poly.pdbx_seq_one_letter_code
_entity_poly.pdbx_strand_id
1 'polypeptide(L)' 'MDFYKSELLKMGYFKTPDGSQLYELTLTELEQVYENEKARRRAI' A
#
# COMPACT_ATOMS: atom_id res chain seq x y z
N MET A 1 -4.89 5.04 -12.66
CA MET A 1 -5.53 4.75 -11.36
C MET A 1 -4.78 3.69 -10.55
N ASP A 2 -3.63 3.17 -11.02
CA ASP A 2 -3.01 1.96 -10.45
C ASP A 2 -1.57 2.13 -9.93
N PHE A 3 -1.04 3.36 -9.83
CA PHE A 3 0.35 3.55 -9.40
C PHE A 3 0.59 2.97 -8.00
N TYR A 4 -0.14 3.44 -6.98
CA TYR A 4 0.05 2.98 -5.60
C TYR A 4 -0.25 1.49 -5.43
N LYS A 5 -1.28 0.95 -6.09
CA LYS A 5 -1.56 -0.50 -6.08
C LYS A 5 -0.39 -1.28 -6.66
N SER A 6 0.13 -0.87 -7.81
CA SER A 6 1.24 -1.55 -8.48
C SER A 6 2.52 -1.51 -7.64
N GLU A 7 2.84 -0.38 -7.04
CA GLU A 7 4.01 -0.25 -6.16
C GLU A 7 3.86 -1.08 -4.89
N LEU A 8 2.69 -1.06 -4.25
CA LEU A 8 2.40 -1.90 -3.08
C LEU A 8 2.54 -3.39 -3.42
N LEU A 9 2.02 -3.84 -4.56
CA LEU A 9 2.17 -5.22 -5.03
C LEU A 9 3.64 -5.59 -5.28
N LYS A 10 4.43 -4.71 -5.92
CA LYS A 10 5.89 -4.91 -6.10
C LYS A 10 6.64 -4.97 -4.78
N MET A 11 6.17 -4.25 -3.77
CA MET A 11 6.68 -4.32 -2.41
C MET A 11 6.29 -5.64 -1.72
N GLY A 12 5.35 -6.43 -2.27
CA GLY A 12 4.83 -7.65 -1.64
C GLY A 12 3.72 -7.36 -0.63
N TYR A 13 3.12 -6.18 -0.70
CA TYR A 13 1.97 -5.78 0.10
C TYR A 13 0.70 -6.06 -0.71
N PHE A 14 -0.04 -7.11 -0.33
CA PHE A 14 -1.22 -7.58 -1.08
C PHE A 14 -2.56 -7.17 -0.44
N LYS A 15 -2.57 -6.99 0.88
CA LYS A 15 -3.74 -6.64 1.68
C LYS A 15 -3.33 -5.86 2.91
N THR A 16 -4.24 -5.08 3.46
CA THR A 16 -4.01 -4.33 4.68
C THR A 16 -4.03 -5.22 5.94
N PRO A 17 -3.52 -4.76 7.10
CA PRO A 17 -3.50 -5.54 8.33
C PRO A 17 -4.89 -5.93 8.84
N ASP A 18 -5.88 -5.08 8.59
CA ASP A 18 -7.31 -5.31 8.86
C ASP A 18 -7.97 -6.27 7.86
N GLY A 19 -7.24 -6.71 6.84
CA GLY A 19 -7.68 -7.72 5.87
C GLY A 19 -8.33 -7.16 4.60
N SER A 20 -8.49 -5.84 4.52
CA SER A 20 -9.02 -5.15 3.33
C SER A 20 -8.10 -5.33 2.12
N GLN A 21 -8.70 -5.55 0.96
CA GLN A 21 -7.98 -5.68 -0.31
C GLN A 21 -7.59 -4.30 -0.82
N LEU A 22 -6.45 -4.20 -1.52
CA LEU A 22 -6.01 -2.93 -2.13
C LEU A 22 -7.04 -2.34 -3.11
N TYR A 23 -7.88 -3.18 -3.72
CA TYR A 23 -8.92 -2.73 -4.65
C TYR A 23 -10.11 -2.05 -3.96
N GLU A 24 -10.27 -2.28 -2.66
CA GLU A 24 -11.34 -1.71 -1.84
C GLU A 24 -10.96 -0.33 -1.29
N LEU A 25 -9.68 0.03 -1.36
CA LEU A 25 -9.16 1.31 -0.90
C LEU A 25 -9.36 2.43 -1.92
N THR A 26 -9.67 3.61 -1.41
CA THR A 26 -9.64 4.87 -2.16
C THR A 26 -8.20 5.25 -2.53
N LEU A 27 -8.05 6.20 -3.46
CA LEU A 27 -6.73 6.69 -3.87
C LEU A 27 -5.90 7.26 -2.70
N THR A 28 -6.55 8.01 -1.81
CA THR A 28 -5.90 8.62 -0.64
C THR A 28 -5.46 7.56 0.38
N GLU A 29 -6.27 6.52 0.60
CA GLU A 29 -5.88 5.40 1.46
C GLU A 29 -4.70 4.63 0.87
N LEU A 30 -4.69 4.40 -0.46
CA LEU A 30 -3.58 3.76 -1.14
C LEU A 30 -2.27 4.56 -1.03
N GLU A 31 -2.34 5.88 -1.18
CA GLU A 31 -1.21 6.78 -0.99
C GLU A 31 -0.67 6.71 0.45
N GLN A 32 -1.56 6.78 1.44
CA GLN A 32 -1.20 6.69 2.85
C GLN A 32 -0.52 5.36 3.18
N VAL A 33 -1.08 4.24 2.70
CA VAL A 33 -0.50 2.90 2.88
C VAL A 33 0.87 2.80 2.21
N TYR A 34 1.02 3.34 1.00
CA TYR A 34 2.28 3.35 0.27
C TYR A 34 3.38 4.12 1.00
N GLU A 35 3.13 5.35 1.44
CA GLU A 35 4.14 6.13 2.16
C GLU A 35 4.48 5.51 3.53
N ASN A 36 3.50 4.94 4.24
CA ASN A 36 3.74 4.22 5.50
C ASN A 36 4.64 2.99 5.29
N GLU A 37 4.36 2.17 4.28
CA GLU A 37 5.14 0.97 3.98
C GLU A 37 6.58 1.30 3.52
N LYS A 38 6.72 2.38 2.74
CA LYS A 38 8.01 2.92 2.32
C LYS A 38 8.81 3.48 3.49
N ALA A 39 8.18 4.19 4.42
CA ALA A 39 8.82 4.67 5.64
C ALA A 39 9.28 3.51 6.54
N ARG A 40 8.42 2.50 6.72
CA ARG A 40 8.75 1.27 7.48
C ARG A 40 10.01 0.59 6.96
N ARG A 41 10.15 0.46 5.63
CA ARG A 41 11.32 -0.18 5.01
C ARG A 41 12.60 0.64 5.08
N ARG A 42 12.51 1.97 5.14
CA ARG A 42 13.69 2.84 5.32
C ARG A 42 14.27 2.78 6.73
N ALA A 43 13.46 2.36 7.71
CA ALA A 43 13.86 2.27 9.11
C ALA A 43 14.51 0.92 9.48
N ILE A 44 14.65 0.00 8.51
CA ILE A 44 15.26 -1.33 8.66
C ILE A 44 16.58 -1.32 7.88
#